data_AF-A0A7I7P3S1-F1
#
_entry.id   AF-A0A7I7P3S1-F1
#
_cell.length_a   1.000
_cell.length_b   1.000
_cell.length_c   1.000
_cell.angle_alpha   90.00
_cell.angle_beta   90.00
_cell.angle_gamma   90.00
#
_symmetry.space_group_name_H-M   'P 1'
#
loop_
_entity.id
_entity.type
_entity.pdbx_description
1 polymer ?
#
loop_
_entity_poly.entity_id
_entity_poly.type
_entity_poly.pdbx_seq_one_letter_code
_entity_poly.pdbx_strand_id
1 'polypeptide(L)'
;MNNSASGSASTSAAPTYTAAETADAHKKLCDIYNVAARAVQIDTNGDNPALAGVATVNASLMLEQAVKSAPAISSGDRAAALTLAAAYTNATAMGSQLQRTDPAWQAVVDDVNAKDAAMKKVCSGG
;
A
#
# COMPACT_ATOMS: atom_id res chain seq x y z
N MET A 1 -21.42 56.19 11.82
CA MET A 1 -22.10 54.99 11.26
C MET A 1 -21.44 54.78 9.89
N ASN A 2 -20.68 53.72 9.59
CA ASN A 2 -20.90 52.31 9.83
C ASN A 2 -19.54 51.56 9.87
N ASN A 3 -19.39 50.63 10.82
CA ASN A 3 -18.27 49.72 10.95
C ASN A 3 -18.58 48.45 10.13
N SER A 4 -17.89 48.23 9.01
CA SER A 4 -18.03 46.99 8.23
C SER A 4 -17.11 45.93 8.82
N ALA A 5 -17.68 45.01 9.60
CA ALA A 5 -16.98 43.84 10.11
C ALA A 5 -16.81 42.80 8.98
N SER A 6 -15.57 42.53 8.60
CA SER A 6 -15.22 41.39 7.76
C SER A 6 -15.51 40.09 8.53
N GLY A 7 -16.51 39.34 8.06
CA GLY A 7 -16.76 37.99 8.54
C GLY A 7 -15.58 37.09 8.17
N SER A 8 -14.84 36.65 9.17
CA SER A 8 -13.80 35.63 8.98
C SER A 8 -14.50 34.31 8.64
N ALA A 9 -14.24 33.78 7.46
CA ALA A 9 -14.67 32.43 7.10
C ALA A 9 -14.05 31.45 8.10
N SER A 10 -14.88 30.77 8.88
CA SER A 10 -14.44 29.65 9.71
C SER A 10 -13.88 28.59 8.78
N THR A 11 -12.57 28.42 8.77
CA THR A 11 -11.93 27.22 8.22
C THR A 11 -12.49 26.04 9.00
N SER A 12 -13.38 25.27 8.35
CA SER A 12 -13.82 23.97 8.87
C SER A 12 -12.56 23.14 9.08
N ALA A 13 -12.18 22.91 10.34
CA ALA A 13 -11.09 22.01 10.67
C ALA A 13 -11.41 20.67 10.03
N ALA A 14 -10.48 20.10 9.24
CA ALA A 14 -10.63 18.74 8.75
C ALA A 14 -10.95 17.83 9.95
N PRO A 15 -11.88 16.87 9.84
CA PRO A 15 -12.16 15.98 10.95
C PRO A 15 -10.86 15.25 11.31
N THR A 16 -10.30 15.61 12.47
CA THR A 16 -9.16 14.90 13.03
C THR A 16 -9.71 13.56 13.52
N TYR A 17 -9.33 12.48 12.84
CA TYR A 17 -9.69 11.13 13.27
C TYR A 17 -9.18 10.89 14.69
N THR A 18 -10.01 10.19 15.46
CA THR A 18 -9.65 9.73 16.80
C THR A 18 -8.57 8.66 16.73
N ALA A 19 -7.83 8.46 17.82
CA ALA A 19 -6.83 7.39 17.91
C ALA A 19 -7.44 5.99 17.64
N ALA A 20 -8.69 5.77 18.05
CA ALA A 20 -9.41 4.53 17.81
C ALA A 20 -9.71 4.32 16.31
N GLU A 21 -10.18 5.36 15.61
CA GLU A 21 -10.42 5.29 14.16
C GLU A 21 -9.13 5.03 13.37
N THR A 22 -8.02 5.64 13.77
CA THR A 22 -6.71 5.37 13.16
C THR A 22 -6.21 3.95 13.45
N ALA A 23 -6.39 3.44 14.68
CA ALA A 23 -6.03 2.07 15.03
C ALA A 23 -6.86 1.03 14.25
N ASP A 24 -8.16 1.24 14.11
CA ASP A 24 -9.05 0.39 13.32
C ASP A 24 -8.69 0.42 11.83
N ALA A 25 -8.35 1.60 11.30
CA ALA A 25 -7.91 1.76 9.93
C ALA A 25 -6.56 1.06 9.66
N HIS A 26 -5.61 1.18 10.59
CA HIS A 26 -4.34 0.45 10.56
C HIS A 26 -4.56 -1.06 10.58
N LYS A 27 -5.41 -1.55 11.50
CA LYS A 27 -5.74 -2.97 11.60
C LYS A 27 -6.31 -3.51 10.27
N LYS A 28 -7.28 -2.82 9.68
CA LYS A 28 -7.88 -3.20 8.40
C LYS A 28 -6.85 -3.25 7.27
N LEU A 29 -5.94 -2.28 7.20
CA LEU A 29 -4.86 -2.28 6.22
C LEU A 29 -3.97 -3.51 6.38
N CYS A 30 -3.60 -3.84 7.61
CA CYS A 30 -2.71 -4.95 7.89
C CYS A 30 -3.36 -6.31 7.67
N ASP A 31 -4.65 -6.46 7.95
CA ASP A 31 -5.41 -7.66 7.62
C ASP A 31 -5.42 -7.89 6.09
N ILE A 32 -5.62 -6.83 5.29
CA ILE A 32 -5.57 -6.89 3.81
C ILE A 32 -4.15 -7.21 3.31
N TYR A 33 -3.13 -6.53 3.86
CA TYR A 33 -1.73 -6.77 3.53
C TYR A 33 -1.34 -8.23 3.77
N ASN A 34 -1.72 -8.81 4.91
CA ASN A 34 -1.37 -10.20 5.24
C ASN A 34 -1.95 -11.20 4.24
N VAL A 35 -3.18 -10.99 3.76
CA VAL A 35 -3.78 -11.82 2.71
C VAL A 35 -3.02 -11.65 1.38
N ALA A 36 -2.76 -10.41 0.99
CA ALA A 36 -2.05 -10.07 -0.24
C ALA A 36 -0.63 -10.66 -0.26
N ALA A 37 0.16 -10.42 0.80
CA ALA A 37 1.52 -10.92 0.95
C ALA A 37 1.57 -12.45 0.95
N ARG A 38 0.59 -13.11 1.59
CA ARG A 38 0.52 -14.57 1.57
C ARG A 38 0.23 -15.12 0.17
N ALA A 39 -0.67 -14.49 -0.59
CA ALA A 39 -0.96 -14.90 -1.96
C ALA A 39 0.28 -14.72 -2.87
N VAL A 40 0.93 -13.56 -2.81
CA VAL A 40 2.18 -13.29 -3.54
C VAL A 40 3.24 -14.32 -3.19
N GLN A 41 3.44 -14.61 -1.89
CA GLN A 41 4.41 -15.62 -1.45
C GLN A 41 4.13 -17.00 -2.03
N ILE A 42 2.87 -17.47 -2.03
CA ILE A 42 2.52 -18.79 -2.56
C ILE A 42 2.78 -18.84 -4.06
N ASP A 43 2.25 -17.88 -4.81
CA ASP A 43 2.21 -17.97 -6.27
C ASP A 43 3.56 -17.64 -6.93
N THR A 44 4.37 -16.77 -6.32
CA THR A 44 5.73 -16.45 -6.80
C THR A 44 6.75 -17.56 -6.56
N ASN A 45 6.50 -18.43 -5.56
CA ASN A 45 7.32 -19.61 -5.30
C ASN A 45 6.83 -20.87 -6.03
N GLY A 46 5.72 -20.77 -6.78
CA GLY A 46 5.18 -21.86 -7.58
C GLY A 46 5.77 -21.93 -8.99
N ASP A 47 5.41 -22.98 -9.72
CA ASP A 47 5.90 -23.22 -11.08
C ASP A 47 5.10 -22.48 -12.17
N ASN A 48 4.04 -21.76 -11.81
CA ASN A 48 3.18 -21.05 -12.76
C ASN A 48 3.45 -19.53 -12.73
N PRO A 49 4.24 -18.99 -13.68
CA PRO A 49 4.56 -17.56 -13.72
C PRO A 49 3.34 -16.67 -13.98
N ALA A 50 2.27 -17.18 -14.60
CA ALA A 50 1.06 -16.42 -14.80
C ALA A 50 0.30 -16.18 -13.48
N LEU A 51 0.27 -17.18 -12.58
CA LEU A 51 -0.31 -17.00 -11.25
C LEU A 51 0.51 -16.02 -10.41
N ALA A 52 1.85 -16.08 -10.49
CA ALA A 52 2.73 -15.11 -9.85
C ALA A 52 2.41 -13.66 -10.27
N GLY A 53 2.23 -13.44 -11.57
CA GLY A 53 1.82 -12.13 -12.10
C GLY A 53 0.43 -11.70 -11.61
N VAL A 54 -0.56 -12.59 -11.64
CA VAL A 54 -1.92 -12.32 -11.16
C VAL A 54 -1.93 -11.97 -9.67
N ALA A 55 -1.23 -12.74 -8.84
CA ALA A 55 -1.13 -12.48 -7.40
C ALA A 55 -0.52 -11.11 -7.12
N THR A 56 0.52 -10.74 -7.87
CA THR A 56 1.21 -9.45 -7.74
C THR A 56 0.28 -8.28 -8.10
N VAL A 57 -0.46 -8.36 -9.20
CA VAL A 57 -1.45 -7.34 -9.60
C VAL A 57 -2.58 -7.23 -8.58
N ASN A 58 -3.12 -8.37 -8.13
CA ASN A 58 -4.18 -8.40 -7.14
C ASN A 58 -3.72 -7.78 -5.81
N ALA A 59 -2.50 -8.08 -5.36
CA ALA A 59 -1.92 -7.51 -4.16
C ALA A 59 -1.77 -5.98 -4.26
N SER A 60 -1.30 -5.47 -5.39
CA SER A 60 -1.25 -4.03 -5.68
C SER A 60 -2.63 -3.37 -5.52
N LEU A 61 -3.64 -3.93 -6.22
CA LEU A 61 -5.00 -3.40 -6.19
C LEU A 61 -5.63 -3.46 -4.78
N MET A 62 -5.40 -4.55 -4.05
CA MET A 62 -5.89 -4.70 -2.67
C MET A 62 -5.35 -3.60 -1.76
N LEU A 63 -4.05 -3.28 -1.85
CA LEU A 63 -3.43 -2.22 -1.06
C LEU A 63 -3.97 -0.82 -1.43
N GLU A 64 -4.14 -0.54 -2.72
CA GLU A 64 -4.74 0.73 -3.18
C GLU A 64 -6.20 0.88 -2.68
N GLN A 65 -6.99 -0.19 -2.74
CA GLN A 65 -8.37 -0.21 -2.26
C GLN A 65 -8.45 -0.07 -0.73
N ALA A 66 -7.54 -0.70 0.01
CA ALA A 66 -7.44 -0.55 1.46
C ALA A 66 -7.20 0.91 1.85
N VAL A 67 -6.22 1.56 1.20
CA VAL A 67 -5.90 2.97 1.41
C VAL A 67 -7.08 3.88 1.05
N LYS A 68 -7.75 3.62 -0.08
CA LYS A 68 -8.88 4.42 -0.56
C LYS A 68 -10.10 4.33 0.36
N SER A 69 -10.34 3.16 0.94
CA SER A 69 -11.52 2.88 1.78
C SER A 69 -11.34 3.27 3.25
N ALA A 70 -10.10 3.54 3.70
CA ALA A 70 -9.80 3.87 5.08
C ALA A 70 -9.17 5.27 5.20
N PRO A 71 -9.99 6.35 5.23
CA PRO A 71 -9.45 7.71 5.23
C PRO A 71 -8.74 8.08 6.55
N ALA A 72 -8.97 7.33 7.63
CA ALA A 72 -8.32 7.48 8.94
C ALA A 72 -6.93 6.82 9.06
N ILE A 73 -6.45 6.13 8.02
CA ILE A 73 -5.08 5.58 7.95
C ILE A 73 -4.05 6.70 8.17
N SER A 74 -2.99 6.40 8.91
CA SER A 74 -1.88 7.34 9.09
C SER A 74 -1.16 7.63 7.76
N SER A 75 -0.53 8.79 7.63
CA SER A 75 0.25 9.13 6.43
C SER A 75 1.41 8.15 6.18
N GLY A 76 2.03 7.63 7.25
CA GLY A 76 3.09 6.64 7.18
C GLY A 76 2.60 5.29 6.64
N ASP A 77 1.49 4.78 7.19
CA ASP A 77 0.90 3.51 6.73
C ASP A 77 0.44 3.61 5.27
N ARG A 78 -0.17 4.75 4.91
CA ARG A 78 -0.56 5.06 3.53
C ARG A 78 0.64 5.02 2.60
N ALA A 79 1.73 5.67 2.98
CA ALA A 79 2.94 5.74 2.16
C ALA A 79 3.56 4.35 1.97
N ALA A 80 3.65 3.55 3.04
CA ALA A 80 4.18 2.19 2.97
C ALA A 80 3.34 1.30 2.02
N ALA A 81 2.01 1.31 2.17
CA ALA A 81 1.10 0.53 1.35
C ALA A 81 1.15 0.94 -0.13
N LEU A 82 1.10 2.24 -0.44
CA LEU A 82 1.15 2.72 -1.83
C LEU A 82 2.51 2.50 -2.48
N THR A 83 3.60 2.58 -1.71
CA THR A 83 4.95 2.30 -2.21
C THR A 83 5.12 0.83 -2.57
N LEU A 84 4.59 -0.08 -1.74
CA LEU A 84 4.56 -1.51 -2.05
C LEU A 84 3.67 -1.82 -3.26
N ALA A 85 2.48 -1.23 -3.33
CA ALA A 85 1.59 -1.38 -4.49
C ALA A 85 2.28 -0.95 -5.79
N ALA A 86 2.97 0.20 -5.78
CA ALA A 86 3.73 0.67 -6.94
C ALA A 86 4.86 -0.30 -7.35
N ALA A 87 5.54 -0.93 -6.39
CA ALA A 87 6.57 -1.93 -6.69
C ALA A 87 5.99 -3.21 -7.29
N TYR A 88 4.84 -3.69 -6.80
CA TYR A 88 4.13 -4.81 -7.42
C TYR A 88 3.69 -4.48 -8.86
N THR A 89 3.17 -3.28 -9.10
CA THR A 89 2.83 -2.82 -10.45
C THR A 89 4.06 -2.80 -11.36
N ASN A 90 5.20 -2.27 -10.86
CA ASN A 90 6.47 -2.27 -11.60
C ASN A 90 6.96 -3.69 -11.90
N ALA A 91 6.94 -4.59 -10.91
CA ALA A 91 7.35 -5.99 -11.09
C ALA A 91 6.51 -6.71 -12.14
N THR A 92 5.21 -6.44 -12.20
CA THR A 92 4.34 -7.00 -13.24
C THR A 92 4.73 -6.48 -14.63
N ALA A 93 4.96 -5.17 -14.76
CA ALA A 93 5.34 -4.55 -16.03
C ALA A 93 6.69 -5.10 -16.54
N MET A 94 7.70 -5.13 -15.66
CA MET A 94 9.03 -5.60 -16.00
C MET A 94 9.10 -7.12 -16.21
N GLY A 95 8.25 -7.90 -15.54
CA GLY A 95 8.19 -9.36 -15.69
C GLY A 95 7.77 -9.82 -17.08
N SER A 96 7.14 -8.94 -17.86
CA SER A 96 6.83 -9.19 -19.28
C SER A 96 8.00 -8.89 -20.22
N GLN A 97 9.02 -8.17 -19.74
CA GLN A 97 10.13 -7.64 -20.54
C GLN A 97 11.47 -8.32 -20.23
N LEU A 98 11.65 -8.75 -18.98
CA LEU A 98 12.92 -9.27 -18.47
C LEU A 98 12.83 -10.77 -18.18
N GLN A 99 13.92 -11.47 -18.44
CA GLN A 99 14.06 -12.87 -18.02
C GLN A 99 14.37 -12.95 -16.52
N ARG A 100 13.99 -14.06 -15.87
CA ARG A 100 14.26 -14.26 -14.43
C ARG A 100 15.73 -14.16 -14.05
N THR A 101 16.64 -14.51 -14.96
CA THR A 101 18.10 -14.47 -14.72
C THR A 101 18.72 -13.11 -15.05
N ASP A 102 17.92 -12.15 -15.51
CA ASP A 102 18.39 -10.80 -15.83
C ASP A 102 18.74 -10.04 -14.54
N PRO A 103 19.94 -9.45 -14.41
CA PRO A 103 20.28 -8.63 -13.25
C PRO A 103 19.30 -7.46 -13.01
N ALA A 104 18.72 -6.89 -14.07
CA ALA A 104 17.70 -5.86 -13.95
C ALA A 104 16.40 -6.42 -13.34
N TRP A 105 16.07 -7.69 -13.61
CA TRP A 105 14.95 -8.35 -12.95
C TRP A 105 15.24 -8.57 -11.46
N GLN A 106 16.46 -8.96 -11.10
CA GLN A 106 16.84 -9.11 -9.70
C GLN A 106 16.67 -7.81 -8.91
N ALA A 107 17.07 -6.67 -9.48
CA ALA A 107 16.88 -5.37 -8.85
C ALA A 107 15.40 -5.02 -8.61
N VAL A 108 14.50 -5.42 -9.51
CA VAL A 108 13.04 -5.26 -9.36
C VAL A 108 12.51 -6.13 -8.22
N VAL A 109 12.98 -7.38 -8.12
CA VAL A 109 12.62 -8.30 -7.03
C VAL A 109 13.12 -7.78 -5.68
N ASP A 110 14.35 -7.28 -5.62
CA ASP A 110 14.94 -6.73 -4.40
C ASP A 110 14.17 -5.50 -3.91
N ASP A 111 13.74 -4.64 -4.84
CA ASP A 111 12.90 -3.48 -4.55
C ASP A 111 11.54 -3.87 -3.96
N VAL A 112 10.87 -4.88 -4.55
CA VAL A 112 9.63 -5.44 -3.99
C VAL A 112 9.86 -5.98 -2.58
N ASN A 113 10.91 -6.77 -2.37
CA ASN A 113 11.23 -7.36 -1.07
C ASN A 113 11.53 -6.29 0.00
N ALA A 114 12.24 -5.23 -0.36
CA ALA A 114 12.53 -4.13 0.56
C ALA A 114 11.25 -3.40 1.01
N LYS A 115 10.32 -3.18 0.06
CA LYS A 115 9.04 -2.50 0.35
C LYS A 115 8.06 -3.41 1.09
N ASP A 116 8.06 -4.70 0.79
CA ASP A 116 7.31 -5.70 1.55
C ASP A 116 7.81 -5.75 3.00
N ALA A 117 9.12 -5.77 3.24
CA ALA A 117 9.69 -5.73 4.58
C ALA A 117 9.30 -4.45 5.35
N ALA A 118 9.24 -3.30 4.67
CA ALA A 118 8.78 -2.05 5.27
C ALA A 118 7.28 -2.13 5.67
N MET A 119 6.43 -2.66 4.78
CA MET A 119 5.01 -2.85 5.06
C MET A 119 4.78 -3.88 6.18
N LYS A 120 5.56 -4.96 6.19
CA LYS A 120 5.57 -5.95 7.26
C LYS A 120 5.90 -5.31 8.60
N LYS A 121 6.89 -4.42 8.65
CA LYS A 121 7.27 -3.70 9.87
C LYS A 121 6.10 -2.87 10.40
N VAL A 122 5.40 -2.15 9.52
CA VAL A 122 4.17 -1.41 9.86
C VAL A 122 3.15 -2.35 10.51
N CYS A 123 2.93 -3.53 9.93
CA CYS A 123 1.89 -4.45 10.39
C CYS A 123 2.29 -5.43 11.50
N SER A 124 3.57 -5.52 11.83
CA SER A 124 4.09 -6.34 12.94
C SER A 124 4.13 -5.60 14.28
N GLY A 125 3.84 -4.28 14.29
CA GLY A 125 4.02 -3.38 15.43
C GLY A 125 2.74 -2.96 16.15
N GLY A 126 1.80 -3.88 16.36
CA GLY A 126 0.69 -3.68 17.30
C GLY A 126 1.17 -3.65 18.75
#